data_AF-A0A165J3G0-F1
#
_entry.id   AF-A0A165J3G0-F1
#
_cell.length_a   1.000
_cell.length_b   1.000
_cell.length_c   1.000
_cell.angle_alpha   90.00
_cell.angle_beta   90.00
_cell.angle_gamma   90.00
#
_symmetry.space_group_name_H-M   'P 1'
#
loop_
_entity.id
_entity.type
_entity.pdbx_description
1 polymer ?
#
loop_
_entity_poly.entity_id
_entity_poly.type
_entity_poly.pdbx_seq_one_letter_code
_entity_poly.pdbx_strand_id
1 'polypeptide(L)'
;FVVPRVPVHLKPEPKHAGRDKVDCYLCGTPVAITGMRAHVGRHILLAFRGLKDPLRPPLAANPCGFCGRETCLTVLTVKKGNRKSKVLSSCGYQHEKMKYNVAAQSSEANPCSNVPIHCSLCPVSKSG
;
A
#
# COMPACT_ATOMS: atom_id res chain seq x y z
N PHE A 1 -0.18 -27.46 -2.12
CA PHE A 1 -0.40 -27.00 -3.51
C PHE A 1 0.73 -26.05 -3.87
N VAL A 2 1.65 -26.46 -4.75
CA VAL A 2 2.77 -25.63 -5.23
C VAL A 2 2.51 -25.40 -6.70
N VAL A 3 2.34 -24.15 -7.12
CA VAL A 3 2.19 -23.81 -8.54
C VAL A 3 3.60 -23.69 -9.13
N PRO A 4 4.03 -24.61 -10.01
CA PRO A 4 5.32 -24.48 -10.68
C PRO A 4 5.26 -23.31 -11.67
N ARG A 5 6.38 -22.57 -11.82
CA ARG A 5 6.55 -21.46 -12.79
C ARG A 5 5.58 -20.28 -12.60
N VAL A 6 5.49 -19.76 -11.37
CA VAL A 6 4.83 -18.47 -11.12
C VAL A 6 5.56 -17.36 -11.90
N PRO A 7 4.88 -16.60 -12.78
CA PRO A 7 5.45 -15.44 -13.47
C PRO A 7 6.18 -14.50 -12.50
N VAL A 8 7.29 -13.91 -12.93
CA VAL A 8 8.16 -13.09 -12.05
C VAL A 8 7.38 -11.97 -11.36
N HIS A 9 6.43 -11.33 -12.05
CA HIS A 9 5.59 -10.27 -11.50
C HIS A 9 4.55 -10.76 -10.46
N LEU A 10 4.30 -12.08 -10.38
CA LEU A 10 3.43 -12.71 -9.39
C LEU A 10 4.21 -13.28 -8.20
N LYS A 11 5.55 -13.28 -8.25
CA LYS A 11 6.38 -13.68 -7.11
C LYS A 11 6.46 -12.50 -6.11
N PRO A 12 6.12 -12.71 -4.83
CA PRO A 12 6.30 -11.69 -3.82
C PRO A 12 7.78 -11.30 -3.71
N GLU A 13 8.06 -10.00 -3.72
CA GLU A 13 9.37 -9.48 -3.40
C GLU A 13 9.70 -9.74 -1.91
N PRO A 14 10.98 -9.97 -1.57
CA PRO A 14 11.42 -10.03 -0.18
C PRO A 14 10.98 -8.79 0.59
N LYS A 15 10.46 -8.99 1.80
CA LYS A 15 10.00 -7.90 2.66
C LYS A 15 11.18 -7.25 3.37
N HIS A 16 11.21 -5.92 3.33
CA HIS A 16 12.13 -5.15 4.16
C HIS A 16 11.60 -5.03 5.59
N ALA A 17 12.49 -4.90 6.57
CA ALA A 17 12.11 -4.64 7.95
C ALA A 17 11.61 -3.18 8.08
N GLY A 18 10.69 -2.94 9.02
CA GLY A 18 10.06 -1.61 9.15
C GLY A 18 11.02 -0.45 9.43
N ARG A 19 12.18 -0.74 10.03
CA ARG A 19 13.22 0.26 10.35
C ARG A 19 14.18 0.50 9.20
N ASP A 20 14.18 -0.35 8.19
CA ASP A 20 15.09 -0.23 7.06
C ASP A 20 14.76 1.05 6.29
N LYS A 21 15.79 1.83 5.98
CA LYS A 21 15.68 2.97 5.08
C LYS A 21 15.97 2.47 3.68
N VAL A 22 15.00 2.62 2.79
CA VAL A 22 15.14 2.30 1.36
C VAL A 22 14.75 3.51 0.54
N ASP A 23 15.30 3.61 -0.67
CA ASP A 23 15.01 4.74 -1.55
C ASP A 23 13.61 4.61 -2.17
N CYS A 24 12.85 5.70 -2.16
CA CYS A 24 11.60 5.75 -2.90
C CYS A 24 11.86 5.59 -4.40
N TYR A 25 11.21 4.65 -5.09
CA TYR A 25 11.37 4.50 -6.55
C TYR A 25 10.88 5.72 -7.34
N LEU A 26 10.02 6.55 -6.75
CA LEU A 26 9.45 7.73 -7.40
C LEU A 26 10.37 8.95 -7.31
N CYS A 27 10.96 9.26 -6.15
CA CYS A 27 11.80 10.47 -6.00
C CYS A 27 13.26 10.18 -5.60
N GLY A 28 13.55 8.95 -5.18
CA GLY A 28 14.85 8.50 -4.67
C GLY A 28 15.21 9.03 -3.29
N THR A 29 14.27 9.62 -2.56
CA THR A 29 14.48 9.99 -1.15
C THR A 29 14.54 8.72 -0.29
N PRO A 30 15.53 8.55 0.60
CA PRO A 30 15.58 7.43 1.53
C PRO A 30 14.53 7.61 2.62
N VAL A 31 13.63 6.63 2.76
CA VAL A 31 12.52 6.65 3.71
C VAL A 31 12.47 5.31 4.45
N ALA A 32 12.16 5.37 5.76
CA ALA A 32 11.92 4.15 6.52
C ALA A 32 10.68 3.42 5.97
N ILE A 33 10.75 2.09 5.85
CA ILE A 33 9.65 1.26 5.31
C ILE A 33 8.31 1.52 6.03
N THR A 34 8.33 1.78 7.34
CA THR A 34 7.15 2.17 8.12
C THR A 34 6.45 3.44 7.60
N GLY A 35 7.21 4.40 7.07
CA GLY A 35 6.71 5.67 6.52
C GLY A 35 6.51 5.66 5.00
N MET A 36 7.01 4.63 4.30
CA MET A 36 7.04 4.60 2.84
C MET A 36 5.65 4.70 2.20
N ARG A 37 4.63 4.07 2.79
CA ARG A 37 3.23 4.19 2.32
C ARG A 37 2.74 5.63 2.32
N ALA A 38 3.01 6.39 3.39
CA ALA A 38 2.58 7.78 3.49
C ALA A 38 3.34 8.67 2.50
N HIS A 39 4.65 8.41 2.36
CA HIS A 39 5.51 9.09 1.40
C HIS A 39 5.06 8.87 -0.06
N VAL A 40 4.85 7.62 -0.47
CA VAL A 40 4.33 7.28 -1.80
C VAL A 40 2.90 7.77 -1.99
N GLY A 41 2.06 7.68 -0.96
CA GLY A 41 0.69 8.21 -0.99
C GLY A 41 0.63 9.71 -1.29
N ARG A 42 1.59 10.50 -0.77
CA ARG A 42 1.72 11.92 -1.10
C ARG A 42 2.00 12.13 -2.59
N HIS A 43 2.93 11.35 -3.16
CA HIS A 43 3.24 11.41 -4.59
C HIS A 43 2.01 11.10 -5.46
N ILE A 44 1.29 10.03 -5.12
CA ILE A 44 0.06 9.62 -5.80
C ILE A 44 -0.99 10.74 -5.72
N LEU A 45 -1.22 11.30 -4.53
CA LEU A 45 -2.19 12.36 -4.33
C LEU A 45 -1.84 13.63 -5.12
N LEU A 46 -0.58 14.07 -5.11
CA LEU A 46 -0.15 15.26 -5.84
C LEU A 46 -0.33 15.08 -7.35
N ALA A 47 0.05 13.92 -7.89
CA ALA A 47 -0.15 13.59 -9.30
C ALA A 47 -1.64 13.64 -9.69
N PHE A 48 -2.53 13.03 -8.88
CA PHE A 48 -3.98 13.09 -9.13
C PHE A 48 -4.58 14.50 -9.03
N ARG A 49 -3.93 15.40 -8.29
CA ARG A 49 -4.34 16.81 -8.18
C ARG A 49 -3.68 17.71 -9.24
N GLY A 50 -2.86 17.16 -10.13
CA GLY A 50 -2.11 17.93 -11.11
C GLY A 50 -1.08 18.87 -10.47
N LEU A 51 -0.66 18.58 -9.24
CA LEU A 51 0.32 19.39 -8.51
C LEU A 51 1.73 18.92 -8.80
N LYS A 52 2.68 19.86 -8.79
CA LYS A 52 4.10 19.57 -9.02
C LYS A 52 4.67 18.70 -7.90
N ASP A 53 5.40 17.66 -8.30
CA ASP A 53 5.98 16.68 -7.40
C ASP A 53 7.33 16.19 -7.98
N PRO A 54 8.39 15.98 -7.18
CA PRO A 54 9.70 15.56 -7.69
C PRO A 54 9.73 14.08 -8.05
N LEU A 55 8.95 13.71 -9.06
CA LEU A 55 8.93 12.38 -9.64
C LEU A 55 10.09 12.22 -10.65
N ARG A 56 10.82 11.11 -10.55
CA ARG A 56 11.83 10.68 -11.51
C ARG A 56 11.13 9.97 -12.67
N PRO A 57 10.46 8.82 -12.48
CA PRO A 57 9.51 8.31 -13.47
C PRO A 57 8.14 8.96 -13.30
N PRO A 58 7.37 9.16 -14.38
CA PRO A 58 5.95 9.45 -14.28
C PRO A 58 5.22 8.39 -13.46
N LEU A 59 4.17 8.80 -12.76
CA LEU A 59 3.33 7.87 -12.00
C LEU A 59 2.55 6.97 -12.98
N ALA A 60 2.55 5.66 -12.71
CA ALA A 60 1.77 4.70 -13.49
C ALA A 60 0.25 4.93 -13.32
N ALA A 61 -0.56 4.33 -14.21
CA ALA A 61 -2.03 4.45 -14.14
C ALA A 61 -2.60 3.83 -12.85
N ASN A 62 -2.06 2.68 -12.44
CA ASN A 62 -2.46 1.98 -11.21
C ASN A 62 -1.26 1.81 -10.26
N PRO A 63 -0.79 2.88 -9.62
CA PRO A 63 0.42 2.83 -8.82
C PRO A 63 0.21 2.09 -7.50
N CYS A 64 1.16 1.25 -7.12
CA CYS A 64 1.16 0.59 -5.83
C CYS A 64 1.27 1.61 -4.69
N GLY A 65 0.35 1.54 -3.71
CA GLY A 65 0.37 2.43 -2.55
C GLY A 65 1.59 2.29 -1.62
N PHE A 66 2.44 1.28 -1.82
CA PHE A 66 3.67 1.08 -1.03
C PHE A 66 4.94 1.53 -1.75
N CYS A 67 5.03 1.34 -3.08
CA CYS A 67 6.27 1.60 -3.82
C CYS A 67 6.07 2.41 -5.11
N GLY A 68 4.84 2.75 -5.49
CA GLY A 68 4.50 3.57 -6.65
C GLY A 68 4.51 2.87 -8.00
N ARG A 69 4.98 1.62 -8.09
CA ARG A 69 5.06 0.82 -9.34
C ARG A 69 3.75 0.07 -9.62
N GLU A 70 3.50 -0.33 -10.86
CA GLU A 70 2.24 -0.94 -11.30
C GLU A 70 2.15 -2.47 -11.10
N THR A 71 3.27 -3.15 -10.88
CA THR A 71 3.33 -4.62 -10.89
C THR A 71 2.95 -5.30 -9.56
N CYS A 72 2.63 -4.53 -8.52
CA CYS A 72 2.35 -5.10 -7.21
C CYS A 72 0.88 -5.50 -7.06
N LEU A 73 0.64 -6.69 -6.52
CA LEU A 73 -0.68 -7.16 -6.12
C LEU A 73 -0.86 -6.95 -4.61
N THR A 74 -1.98 -6.33 -4.21
CA THR A 74 -2.32 -6.15 -2.80
C THR A 74 -3.75 -6.63 -2.56
N VAL A 75 -3.95 -7.45 -1.53
CA VAL A 75 -5.24 -8.04 -1.17
C VAL A 75 -5.53 -7.84 0.31
N LEU A 76 -6.79 -7.57 0.62
CA LEU A 76 -7.29 -7.52 1.99
C LEU A 76 -7.88 -8.88 2.36
N THR A 77 -7.35 -9.50 3.40
CA THR A 77 -7.83 -10.80 3.89
C THR A 77 -8.59 -10.62 5.20
N VAL A 78 -9.77 -11.23 5.29
CA VAL A 78 -10.59 -11.26 6.50
C VAL A 78 -10.75 -12.73 6.92
N LYS A 79 -10.27 -13.09 8.12
CA LYS A 79 -10.45 -14.45 8.64
C LYS A 79 -11.90 -14.64 9.08
N LYS A 80 -12.51 -15.78 8.73
CA LYS A 80 -13.87 -16.15 9.16
C LYS A 80 -13.92 -16.16 10.70
N GLY A 81 -14.81 -15.35 11.30
CA GLY A 81 -14.97 -15.22 12.75
C GLY A 81 -14.07 -14.19 13.45
N ASN A 82 -13.14 -13.54 12.75
CA ASN A 82 -12.25 -12.53 13.35
C ASN A 82 -12.36 -11.20 12.58
N ARG A 83 -12.76 -10.11 13.25
CA ARG A 83 -12.86 -8.74 12.66
C ARG A 83 -11.50 -8.11 12.32
N LYS A 84 -10.42 -8.88 12.35
CA LYS A 84 -9.06 -8.41 12.06
C LYS A 84 -8.76 -8.59 10.57
N SER A 85 -8.80 -7.50 9.83
CA SER A 85 -8.38 -7.46 8.43
C SER A 85 -6.86 -7.39 8.34
N LYS A 86 -6.26 -8.23 7.51
CA LYS A 86 -4.81 -8.22 7.22
C LYS A 86 -4.58 -7.88 5.76
N VAL A 87 -3.70 -6.92 5.52
CA VAL A 87 -3.22 -6.59 4.18
C VAL A 87 -2.10 -7.57 3.81
N LEU A 88 -2.24 -8.24 2.68
CA LEU A 88 -1.17 -9.01 2.03
C LEU A 88 -0.78 -8.28 0.76
N SER A 89 0.51 -8.20 0.46
CA SER A 89 0.99 -7.58 -0.76
C SER A 89 2.16 -8.38 -1.34
N SER A 90 2.33 -8.38 -2.66
CA SER A 90 3.56 -8.87 -3.30
C SER A 90 4.70 -7.84 -3.24
N CYS A 91 4.42 -6.60 -2.84
CA CYS A 91 5.40 -5.52 -2.80
C CYS A 91 6.41 -5.67 -1.66
N GLY A 92 7.71 -5.54 -1.92
CA GLY A 92 8.77 -5.61 -0.90
C GLY A 92 8.70 -4.47 0.12
N TYR A 93 8.09 -3.34 -0.27
CA TYR A 93 7.96 -2.13 0.55
C TYR A 93 6.74 -2.19 1.50
N GLN A 94 5.95 -3.25 1.43
CA GLN A 94 4.84 -3.43 2.35
C GLN A 94 5.36 -3.77 3.75
N HIS A 95 5.13 -2.86 4.69
CA HIS A 95 5.44 -3.06 6.10
C HIS A 95 4.54 -4.13 6.73
N GLU A 96 5.11 -5.25 7.20
CA GLU A 96 4.37 -6.40 7.73
C GLU A 96 3.54 -6.09 8.98
N LYS A 97 3.98 -5.11 9.80
CA LYS A 97 3.27 -4.72 11.02
C LYS A 97 2.21 -3.64 10.78
N MET A 98 1.86 -3.35 9.53
CA MET A 98 0.78 -2.42 9.22
C MET A 98 -0.54 -2.93 9.82
N LYS A 99 -1.10 -2.16 10.76
CA LYS A 99 -2.39 -2.45 11.40
C LYS A 99 -3.49 -1.70 10.68
N TYR A 100 -4.22 -2.41 9.82
CA TYR A 100 -5.37 -1.85 9.11
C TYR A 100 -6.46 -1.35 10.06
N ASN A 101 -6.77 -2.11 11.12
CA ASN A 101 -7.84 -1.75 12.06
C ASN A 101 -7.55 -0.47 12.87
N VAL A 102 -6.28 -0.13 13.10
CA VAL A 102 -5.92 1.12 13.81
C VAL A 102 -6.12 2.33 12.90
N ALA A 103 -5.98 2.14 11.59
CA ALA A 103 -6.22 3.20 10.61
C ALA A 103 -7.72 3.59 10.49
N ALA A 104 -8.62 2.84 11.15
CA ALA A 104 -10.02 3.22 11.30
C ALA A 104 -10.27 4.25 12.41
N GLN A 105 -9.29 4.49 13.27
CA GLN A 105 -9.38 5.46 14.35
C GLN A 105 -8.58 6.70 13.95
N SER A 106 -9.28 7.81 13.67
CA SER A 106 -8.66 9.12 13.55
C SER A 106 -8.22 9.61 14.93
N SER A 107 -7.09 10.29 15.01
CA SER A 107 -6.64 11.02 16.20
C SER A 107 -6.29 12.46 15.83
N GLU A 108 -6.13 13.33 16.82
CA GLU A 108 -5.72 14.71 16.58
C GLU A 108 -4.38 14.80 15.83
N ALA A 109 -3.44 13.90 16.16
CA ALA A 109 -2.16 13.77 15.46
C ALA A 109 -2.27 13.09 14.08
N ASN A 110 -3.34 12.34 13.81
CA ASN A 110 -3.58 11.64 12.54
C ASN A 110 -5.08 11.73 12.17
N PRO A 111 -5.56 12.88 11.67
CA PRO A 111 -6.99 13.13 11.50
C PRO A 111 -7.64 12.31 10.38
N CYS A 112 -6.84 11.72 9.48
CA CYS A 112 -7.33 10.91 8.38
C CYS A 112 -7.49 9.44 8.77
N SER A 113 -8.72 8.93 8.74
CA SER A 113 -8.96 7.49 8.77
C SER A 113 -8.73 6.92 7.36
N ASN A 114 -7.79 5.98 7.21
CA ASN A 114 -7.55 5.31 5.92
C ASN A 114 -8.54 4.14 5.72
N VAL A 115 -9.78 4.30 6.18
CA VAL A 115 -10.84 3.30 6.00
C VAL A 115 -11.26 3.34 4.53
N PRO A 116 -11.24 2.21 3.82
CA PRO A 116 -11.78 2.13 2.48
C PRO A 116 -13.23 2.59 2.46
N ILE A 117 -13.52 3.45 1.49
CA ILE A 117 -14.87 3.90 1.23
C ILE A 117 -15.58 2.80 0.47
N HIS A 118 -16.75 2.40 0.95
CA HIS A 118 -17.58 1.41 0.27
C HIS A 118 -18.17 2.02 -0.99
N CYS A 119 -17.90 1.40 -2.14
CA CYS A 119 -18.52 1.80 -3.39
C CYS A 119 -20.00 1.40 -3.35
N SER A 120 -20.91 2.37 -3.39
CA SER A 120 -22.35 2.14 -3.39
C SER A 120 -22.87 1.41 -4.64
N LEU A 121 -22.05 1.33 -5.69
CA LEU A 121 -22.35 0.60 -6.93
C LEU A 121 -21.93 -0.87 -6.87
N CYS A 122 -21.08 -1.25 -5.90
CA CYS A 122 -20.58 -2.61 -5.74
C CYS A 122 -21.38 -3.35 -4.65
N PRO A 123 -21.49 -4.69 -4.74
CA PRO A 123 -21.97 -5.50 -3.62
C PRO A 123 -21.14 -5.23 -2.35
N VAL A 124 -21.84 -5.16 -1.21
CA VAL A 124 -21.24 -4.99 0.12
C VAL A 124 -20.14 -6.02 0.34
N SER A 125 -18.94 -5.53 0.65
CA SER A 125 -17.77 -6.37 0.87
C SER A 125 -17.77 -6.90 2.32
N LYS A 126 -16.92 -7.88 2.62
CA LYS A 126 -16.75 -8.34 4.03
C LYS A 126 -16.19 -7.27 4.96
N SER A 127 -15.61 -6.20 4.41
CA SER A 127 -15.15 -5.04 5.16
C SER A 127 -16.24 -4.01 5.45
N GLY A 128 -17.46 -4.23 4.94
CA GLY A 128 -18.56 -3.26 4.87
C GLY A 128 -18.96 -2.97 3.42
#